data_AF-A0A4D9DHL2-F1
#
_entry.id   AF-A0A4D9DHL2-F1
#
_cell.length_a   1.000
_cell.length_b   1.000
_cell.length_c   1.000
_cell.angle_alpha   90.00
_cell.angle_beta   90.00
_cell.angle_gamma   90.00
#
_symmetry.space_group_name_H-M   'P 1'
#
loop_
_entity.id
_entity.type
_entity.pdbx_description
1 polymer ?
#
loop_
_entity_poly.entity_id
_entity_poly.type
_entity_poly.pdbx_seq_one_letter_code
_entity_poly.pdbx_strand_id
1 'polypeptide(L)'
;MLKITRGMSDIPMMIIDSQLWGVSLSLPSPEDRFVDQYREQLIQRVTAVIGILDKLYGSVLDEEQYQRVKSGSTNPEKMRKLYELVPSWDKVCKNQFYQVLKTTHRHLVDELEGK
;
A
#
# COMPACT_ATOMS: atom_id res chain seq x y z
N MET A 1 4.60 -43.59 -31.77
CA MET A 1 3.33 -43.59 -32.51
C MET A 1 2.75 -42.18 -32.45
N LEU A 2 2.45 -41.60 -33.64
CA LEU A 2 1.80 -40.30 -33.94
C LEU A 2 2.47 -39.02 -33.37
N LYS A 3 3.23 -38.22 -34.15
CA LYS A 3 2.87 -37.22 -35.21
C LYS A 3 1.80 -36.24 -34.72
N ILE A 4 2.04 -34.92 -34.67
CA ILE A 4 1.83 -33.89 -35.74
C ILE A 4 2.27 -32.54 -35.11
N THR A 5 3.44 -31.98 -35.47
CA THR A 5 3.72 -30.90 -36.45
C THR A 5 3.12 -29.51 -36.20
N ARG A 6 4.03 -28.52 -36.27
CA ARG A 6 3.94 -27.25 -37.02
C ARG A 6 3.64 -25.97 -36.22
N GLY A 7 4.72 -25.30 -35.84
CA GLY A 7 5.00 -23.91 -36.21
C GLY A 7 4.16 -22.82 -35.56
N MET A 8 4.75 -22.12 -34.59
CA MET A 8 4.54 -20.70 -34.42
C MET A 8 5.85 -20.08 -33.94
N SER A 9 6.39 -19.25 -34.82
CA SER A 9 7.50 -18.33 -34.68
C SER A 9 7.43 -17.46 -33.42
N ASP A 10 8.59 -17.28 -32.77
CA ASP A 10 9.03 -16.10 -32.02
C ASP A 10 8.03 -15.39 -31.09
N ILE A 11 8.01 -15.80 -29.81
CA ILE A 11 7.75 -14.87 -28.70
C ILE A 11 8.75 -15.20 -27.58
N PRO A 12 9.73 -14.32 -27.27
CA PRO A 12 10.58 -14.50 -26.12
C PRO A 12 9.80 -14.08 -24.87
N MET A 13 9.32 -15.05 -24.10
CA MET A 13 8.87 -14.79 -22.74
C MET A 13 9.91 -15.38 -21.79
N MET A 14 11.01 -14.62 -21.62
CA MET A 14 11.83 -14.77 -20.43
C MET A 14 10.92 -14.65 -19.20
N ILE A 15 11.25 -15.43 -18.17
CA ILE A 15 10.85 -15.27 -16.77
C ILE A 15 9.52 -15.97 -16.40
N ILE A 16 9.53 -17.31 -16.28
CA ILE A 16 9.61 -18.08 -15.01
C ILE A 16 9.19 -19.54 -15.24
N ASP A 17 10.15 -20.46 -15.12
CA ASP A 17 9.90 -21.89 -14.97
C ASP A 17 9.10 -22.17 -13.68
N SER A 18 7.98 -22.89 -13.83
CA SER A 18 6.99 -23.19 -12.80
C SER A 18 7.41 -24.25 -11.77
N GLN A 19 8.68 -24.30 -11.34
CA GLN A 19 9.15 -25.36 -10.44
C GLN A 19 10.01 -24.96 -9.24
N LEU A 20 10.15 -23.67 -8.93
CA LEU A 20 10.75 -23.23 -7.66
C LEU A 20 10.05 -21.96 -7.15
N TRP A 21 9.07 -22.13 -6.24
CA TRP A 21 8.90 -21.38 -4.98
C TRP A 21 7.42 -21.37 -4.54
N GLY A 22 7.14 -21.96 -3.37
CA GLY A 22 5.87 -21.86 -2.67
C GLY A 22 5.71 -20.53 -1.93
N VAL A 23 6.01 -19.42 -2.58
CA VAL A 23 5.62 -18.10 -2.08
C VAL A 23 4.75 -17.46 -3.14
N SER A 24 3.66 -16.85 -2.71
CA SER A 24 2.80 -16.07 -3.59
C SER A 24 3.48 -14.71 -3.76
N LEU A 25 4.10 -14.41 -4.92
CA LEU A 25 4.57 -13.05 -5.25
C LEU A 25 3.29 -12.30 -5.60
N SER A 26 2.55 -11.91 -4.58
CA SER A 26 1.59 -10.83 -4.73
C SER A 26 2.41 -9.60 -5.06
N LEU A 27 2.54 -9.31 -6.35
CA LEU A 27 3.19 -8.09 -6.83
C LEU A 27 2.57 -6.91 -6.07
N PRO A 28 3.37 -6.11 -5.34
CA PRO A 28 2.83 -4.98 -4.60
C PRO A 28 2.13 -4.06 -5.60
N SER A 29 0.89 -3.68 -5.29
CA SER A 29 0.15 -2.81 -6.20
C SER A 29 0.83 -1.43 -6.24
N PRO A 30 0.67 -0.67 -7.34
CA PRO A 30 1.25 0.68 -7.43
C PRO A 30 0.86 1.56 -6.23
N GLU A 31 -0.33 1.33 -5.67
CA GLU A 31 -0.86 1.97 -4.46
C GLU A 31 -0.02 1.64 -3.21
N ASP A 32 0.35 0.36 -3.03
CA ASP A 32 1.24 -0.10 -1.95
C ASP A 32 2.58 0.62 -2.03
N ARG A 33 3.15 0.63 -3.24
CA ARG A 33 4.46 1.25 -3.47
C ARG A 33 4.43 2.74 -3.19
N PHE A 34 3.35 3.44 -3.55
CA PHE A 34 3.21 4.86 -3.25
C PHE A 34 3.19 5.12 -1.74
N VAL A 35 2.35 4.39 -1.01
CA VAL A 35 2.20 4.57 0.45
C VAL A 35 3.51 4.29 1.19
N ASP A 36 4.22 3.23 0.80
CA ASP A 36 5.52 2.88 1.39
C ASP A 36 6.65 3.82 0.95
N GLN A 37 6.76 4.14 -0.34
CA GLN A 37 7.81 5.00 -0.89
C GLN A 37 7.73 6.43 -0.35
N TYR A 38 6.52 6.94 -0.15
CA TYR A 38 6.29 8.30 0.34
C TYR A 38 5.99 8.37 1.84
N ARG A 39 6.25 7.28 2.58
CA ARG A 39 6.04 7.20 4.04
C ARG A 39 6.62 8.39 4.78
N GLU A 40 7.88 8.77 4.55
CA GLU A 40 8.50 9.89 5.27
C GLU A 40 7.83 11.23 4.96
N GLN A 41 7.51 11.47 3.70
CA GLN A 41 6.87 12.71 3.25
C GLN A 41 5.46 12.83 3.82
N LEU A 42 4.72 11.71 3.84
CA LEU A 42 3.41 11.62 4.45
C LEU A 42 3.48 11.82 5.97
N ILE A 43 4.43 11.19 6.67
CA ILE A 43 4.63 11.37 8.12
C ILE A 43 4.98 12.82 8.49
N GLN A 44 5.80 13.49 7.69
CA GLN A 44 6.25 14.86 7.99
C GLN A 44 5.23 15.93 7.61
N ARG A 45 4.49 15.74 6.50
CA ARG A 45 3.59 16.76 5.95
C ARG A 45 2.13 16.58 6.31
N VAL A 46 1.70 15.36 6.65
CA VAL A 46 0.34 15.13 7.13
C VAL A 46 0.24 15.68 8.56
N THR A 47 -0.43 16.81 8.69
CA THR A 47 -0.74 17.42 10.00
C THR A 47 -2.05 16.89 10.56
N ALA A 48 -3.01 16.54 9.70
CA ALA A 48 -4.33 16.03 10.09
C ALA A 48 -4.36 14.50 10.25
N VAL A 49 -3.39 13.93 10.99
CA VAL A 49 -3.29 12.48 11.22
C VAL A 49 -4.53 11.93 11.95
N ILE A 50 -5.08 12.71 12.89
CA ILE A 50 -6.32 12.36 13.59
C ILE A 50 -7.50 12.24 12.62
N GLY A 51 -7.62 13.12 11.62
CA GLY A 51 -8.69 13.04 10.63
C GLY A 51 -8.57 11.81 9.73
N ILE A 52 -7.35 11.37 9.45
CA ILE A 52 -7.11 10.12 8.72
C ILE A 52 -7.48 8.93 9.59
N LEU A 53 -7.00 8.90 10.83
CA LEU A 53 -7.33 7.87 11.83
C LEU A 53 -8.83 7.71 12.01
N ASP A 54 -9.58 8.81 12.10
CA ASP A 54 -11.03 8.80 12.29
C ASP A 54 -11.76 8.19 11.09
N LYS A 55 -11.30 8.47 9.86
CA LYS A 55 -11.84 7.88 8.64
C LYS A 55 -11.48 6.40 8.45
N LEU A 56 -10.36 5.97 9.04
CA LEU A 56 -9.92 4.58 9.02
C LEU A 56 -10.52 3.74 10.15
N TYR A 57 -10.94 4.38 11.24
CA TYR A 57 -11.53 3.72 12.39
C TYR A 57 -12.82 2.98 11.99
N GLY A 58 -12.93 1.72 12.39
CA GLY A 58 -14.06 0.84 12.09
C GLY A 58 -14.07 0.20 10.70
N SER A 59 -13.21 0.63 9.78
CA SER A 59 -12.99 -0.07 8.49
C SER A 59 -11.63 -0.78 8.43
N VAL A 60 -10.57 -0.05 8.78
CA VAL A 60 -9.18 -0.51 8.67
C VAL A 60 -8.55 -0.72 10.05
N LEU A 61 -8.95 0.10 11.02
CA LEU A 61 -8.42 0.07 12.37
C LEU A 61 -9.50 -0.32 13.36
N ASP A 62 -9.20 -1.31 14.18
CA ASP A 62 -9.94 -1.61 15.40
C ASP A 62 -9.68 -0.56 16.50
N GLU A 63 -10.53 -0.55 17.53
CA GLU A 63 -10.40 0.30 18.73
C GLU A 63 -9.00 0.26 19.32
N GLU A 64 -8.44 -0.94 19.53
CA GLU A 64 -7.11 -1.09 20.12
C GLU A 64 -6.02 -0.44 19.26
N GLN A 65 -6.05 -0.71 17.95
CA GLN A 65 -5.08 -0.16 17.00
C GLN A 65 -5.22 1.36 16.89
N TYR A 66 -6.45 1.85 16.79
CA TYR A 66 -6.74 3.27 16.78
C TYR A 66 -6.22 3.97 18.03
N GLN A 67 -6.50 3.46 19.24
CA GLN A 67 -6.02 4.05 20.48
C GLN A 67 -4.48 3.99 20.58
N ARG A 68 -3.87 2.88 20.17
CA ARG A 68 -2.41 2.72 20.14
C ARG A 68 -1.73 3.75 19.25
N VAL A 69 -2.29 3.98 18.07
CA VAL A 69 -1.80 4.99 17.12
C VAL A 69 -2.07 6.39 17.65
N LYS A 70 -3.29 6.68 18.12
CA LYS A 70 -3.72 7.96 18.69
C LYS A 70 -2.92 8.37 19.92
N SER A 71 -2.44 7.41 20.71
CA SER A 71 -1.58 7.60 21.87
C SER A 71 -0.22 8.25 21.54
N GLY A 72 0.18 8.34 20.27
CA GLY A 72 1.37 9.10 19.90
C GLY A 72 1.29 10.56 20.38
N SER A 73 2.36 11.09 20.96
CA SER A 73 2.38 12.48 21.46
C SER A 73 2.36 13.49 20.32
N THR A 74 3.03 13.19 19.22
CA THR A 74 3.13 14.07 18.05
C THR A 74 2.46 13.46 16.81
N ASN A 75 2.01 14.31 15.89
CA ASN A 75 1.46 13.87 14.60
C ASN A 75 2.38 12.90 13.84
N PRO A 76 3.70 13.16 13.68
CA PRO A 76 4.59 12.22 13.02
C PRO A 76 4.74 10.88 13.76
N GLU A 77 4.71 10.86 15.10
CA GLU A 77 4.72 9.59 15.85
C GLU A 77 3.44 8.78 15.63
N LYS A 78 2.27 9.42 15.66
CA LYS A 78 1.00 8.77 15.32
C LYS A 78 1.08 8.17 13.93
N MET A 79 1.58 8.93 12.97
CA MET A 79 1.69 8.46 11.60
C MET A 79 2.69 7.29 11.48
N ARG A 80 3.84 7.34 12.15
CA ARG A 80 4.78 6.20 12.21
C ARG A 80 4.11 4.93 12.72
N LYS A 81 3.36 5.02 13.82
CA LYS A 81 2.63 3.89 14.40
C LYS A 81 1.57 3.34 13.45
N LEU A 82 0.86 4.22 12.73
CA LEU A 82 -0.09 3.79 11.69
C LEU A 82 0.62 2.98 10.60
N TYR A 83 1.79 3.47 10.17
CA TYR A 83 2.61 2.80 9.15
C TYR A 83 3.17 1.44 9.58
N GLU A 84 3.33 1.19 10.88
CA GLU A 84 3.70 -0.15 11.37
C GLU A 84 2.60 -1.19 11.11
N LEU A 85 1.35 -0.76 10.94
CA LEU A 85 0.19 -1.62 10.68
C LEU A 85 -0.08 -1.83 9.18
N VAL A 86 0.40 -0.91 8.33
CA VAL A 86 0.29 -0.99 6.86
C VAL A 86 0.75 -2.34 6.26
N PRO A 87 1.84 -3.00 6.69
CA PRO A 87 2.19 -4.31 6.15
C PRO A 87 1.15 -5.40 6.47
N SER A 88 0.37 -5.24 7.54
CA SER A 88 -0.73 -6.14 7.90
C SER A 88 -2.05 -5.77 7.24
N TRP A 89 -2.12 -4.66 6.49
CA TRP A 89 -3.34 -4.20 5.83
C TRP A 89 -3.57 -4.90 4.49
N ASP A 90 -4.81 -5.31 4.27
CA ASP A 90 -5.31 -5.77 2.98
C ASP A 90 -5.33 -4.66 1.92
N LYS A 91 -5.45 -5.06 0.64
CA LYS A 91 -5.59 -4.12 -0.49
C LYS A 91 -6.68 -3.07 -0.28
N VAL A 92 -7.82 -3.48 0.27
CA VAL A 92 -8.96 -2.59 0.52
C VAL A 92 -8.58 -1.50 1.52
N CYS A 93 -7.89 -1.88 2.59
CA CYS A 93 -7.42 -0.98 3.63
C CYS A 93 -6.43 0.05 3.09
N LYS A 94 -5.49 -0.39 2.24
CA LYS A 94 -4.49 0.48 1.61
C LYS A 94 -5.12 1.45 0.60
N ASN A 95 -6.09 0.99 -0.19
CA ASN A 95 -6.86 1.86 -1.07
C ASN A 95 -7.65 2.89 -0.26
N GLN A 96 -8.35 2.50 0.82
CA GLN A 96 -9.03 3.45 1.70
C GLN A 96 -8.08 4.49 2.28
N PHE A 97 -6.90 4.07 2.75
CA PHE A 97 -5.89 5.00 3.23
C PHE A 97 -5.45 5.99 2.15
N TYR A 98 -5.17 5.52 0.94
CA TYR A 98 -4.84 6.37 -0.20
C TYR A 98 -5.99 7.34 -0.55
N GLN A 99 -7.25 6.89 -0.56
CA GLN A 99 -8.42 7.75 -0.79
C GLN A 99 -8.57 8.83 0.29
N VAL A 100 -8.34 8.46 1.54
CA VAL A 100 -8.38 9.39 2.67
C VAL A 100 -7.27 10.43 2.56
N LEU A 101 -6.06 10.02 2.18
CA LEU A 101 -4.96 10.94 1.89
C LEU A 101 -5.32 11.89 0.74
N LYS A 102 -5.90 11.39 -0.35
CA LYS A 102 -6.33 12.19 -1.49
C LYS A 102 -7.46 13.15 -1.15
N THR A 103 -8.34 12.79 -0.22
CA THR A 103 -9.43 13.65 0.25
C THR A 103 -8.93 14.73 1.20
N THR A 104 -8.05 14.38 2.13
CA THR A 104 -7.61 15.28 3.21
C THR A 104 -6.47 16.19 2.74
N HIS A 105 -5.56 15.64 1.93
CA HIS A 105 -4.36 16.31 1.44
C HIS A 105 -4.17 16.03 -0.05
N ARG A 106 -5.17 16.35 -0.87
CA ARG A 106 -5.12 16.18 -2.33
C ARG A 106 -3.84 16.74 -2.93
N HIS A 107 -3.46 17.95 -2.53
CA HIS A 107 -2.27 18.65 -2.97
C HIS A 107 -0.99 17.86 -2.69
N LEU A 108 -0.92 17.21 -1.53
CA LEU A 108 0.21 16.37 -1.15
C LEU A 108 0.27 15.12 -2.02
N VAL A 109 -0.87 14.46 -2.26
CA VAL A 109 -0.92 13.26 -3.11
C VAL A 109 -0.55 13.59 -4.56
N ASP A 110 -1.12 14.65 -5.15
CA ASP A 110 -0.77 15.08 -6.50
C ASP A 110 0.72 15.46 -6.64
N GLU A 111 1.32 16.12 -5.63
CA GLU A 111 2.76 16.45 -5.63
C GLU A 111 3.66 15.21 -5.56
N LEU A 112 3.24 14.19 -4.80
CA LEU A 112 3.98 12.94 -4.66
C LEU A 112 3.78 11.99 -5.86
N GLU A 113 2.61 12.01 -6.50
CA GLU A 113 2.27 11.14 -7.64
C GLU A 113 2.80 11.69 -8.96
N GLY A 114 2.91 13.02 -9.10
CA GLY A 114 3.47 13.68 -10.29
C GLY A 114 5.00 13.71 -10.37
N LYS A 115 5.70 12.99 -9.49
CA LYS A 115 7.17 12.93 -9.41
C LYS A 115 7.77 11.64 -9.96
#